data_AF-A0A926APZ9-F1
#
_entry.id   AF-A0A926APZ9-F1
#
_cell.length_a   1.000
_cell.length_b   1.000
_cell.length_c   1.000
_cell.angle_alpha   90.00
_cell.angle_beta   90.00
_cell.angle_gamma   90.00
#
_symmetry.space_group_name_H-M   'P 1'
#
loop_
_entity.id
_entity.type
_entity.pdbx_description
1 polymer ?
#
loop_
_entity_poly.entity_id
_entity_poly.type
_entity_poly.pdbx_seq_one_letter_code
_entity_poly.pdbx_strand_id
1 'polypeptide(L)' 'MAENTAPQLFTVTVDGVQVQVPPGTMILNAFRQVGGEIVPPAMCYYSSLKGSGGKCRACLVKVTAGSAKD' A
#
# COMPACT_ATOMS: atom_id res chain seq x y z
N MET A 1 1.46 -19.34 17.00
CA MET A 1 0.83 -19.85 15.77
C MET A 1 0.93 -18.75 14.71
N ALA A 2 1.85 -18.89 13.76
CA ALA A 2 1.85 -18.15 12.49
C ALA A 2 2.75 -18.96 11.56
N GLU A 3 2.13 -19.91 10.91
CA GLU A 3 2.70 -20.81 9.92
C GLU A 3 3.21 -20.06 8.67
N ASN A 4 4.29 -20.63 8.14
CA ASN A 4 5.11 -20.29 6.99
C ASN A 4 4.32 -20.17 5.67
N THR A 5 4.61 -19.17 4.83
CA THR A 5 4.47 -19.28 3.36
C THR A 5 5.43 -18.28 2.70
N ALA A 6 6.21 -18.73 1.72
CA ALA A 6 7.10 -17.92 0.89
C ALA A 6 6.45 -16.58 0.49
N PRO A 7 7.20 -15.47 0.40
CA PRO A 7 6.62 -14.16 0.10
C PRO A 7 6.05 -14.21 -1.31
N GLN A 8 4.75 -14.48 -1.40
CA GLN A 8 3.98 -14.32 -2.62
C GLN A 8 3.86 -12.82 -2.87
N LEU A 9 4.85 -12.34 -3.63
CA LEU A 9 4.98 -10.96 -4.06
C LEU A 9 3.88 -10.67 -5.09
N PHE A 10 3.04 -9.70 -4.79
CA PHE A 10 2.04 -9.20 -5.71
C PHE A 10 2.64 -8.07 -6.52
N THR A 11 2.55 -8.19 -7.85
CA THR A 11 2.87 -7.09 -8.76
C THR A 11 1.70 -6.13 -8.78
N VAL A 12 1.95 -4.90 -8.35
CA VAL A 12 0.99 -3.80 -8.35
C VAL A 12 1.51 -2.68 -9.25
N THR A 13 0.62 -2.07 -10.03
CA THR A 13 0.96 -0.92 -10.87
C THR A 13 0.48 0.35 -10.19
N VAL A 14 1.42 1.24 -9.86
CA VAL A 14 1.19 2.52 -9.20
C VAL A 14 1.56 3.62 -10.20
N ASP A 15 0.58 4.35 -10.73
CA ASP A 15 0.76 5.41 -11.74
C ASP A 15 1.69 5.03 -12.92
N GLY A 16 1.59 3.77 -13.37
CA GLY A 16 2.39 3.21 -14.47
C GLY A 16 3.70 2.54 -14.05
N VAL A 17 4.09 2.63 -12.78
CA VAL A 17 5.27 1.96 -12.23
C VAL A 17 4.89 0.62 -11.61
N GLN A 18 5.56 -0.45 -12.01
CA GLN A 18 5.35 -1.78 -11.44
C GLN A 18 6.20 -1.97 -10.18
N VAL A 19 5.56 -2.36 -9.08
CA VAL A 19 6.21 -2.66 -7.80
C VAL A 19 5.75 -4.01 -7.27
N GLN A 20 6.66 -4.75 -6.64
CA GLN A 20 6.38 -6.04 -6.01
C GLN A 20 6.24 -5.83 -4.50
N VAL A 21 5.05 -6.10 -3.96
CA VAL A 21 4.77 -5.94 -2.53
C VAL A 21 4.32 -7.26 -1.91
N PRO A 22 4.68 -7.52 -0.63
CA PRO A 22 4.20 -8.69 0.07
C PRO A 22 2.69 -8.58 0.36
N PRO A 23 2.02 -9.73 0.62
CA PRO A 23 0.62 -9.76 1.02
C PRO A 23 0.39 -8.91 2.28
N GLY A 24 -0.74 -8.21 2.35
CA GLY A 24 -1.08 -7.39 3.53
C GLY A 24 -0.37 -6.02 3.60
N THR A 25 0.41 -5.66 2.59
CA THR A 25 0.96 -4.30 2.47
C THR A 25 -0.16 -3.30 2.19
N MET A 26 -0.23 -2.23 2.98
CA MET A 26 -1.16 -1.12 2.75
C MET A 26 -0.79 -0.38 1.46
N ILE A 27 -1.81 0.07 0.71
CA ILE A 27 -1.62 0.84 -0.53
C ILE A 27 -0.67 2.03 -0.32
N LEU A 28 -0.85 2.80 0.77
CA LEU A 28 0.03 3.92 1.11
C LEU A 28 1.52 3.51 1.23
N ASN A 29 1.80 2.31 1.76
CA ASN A 29 3.17 1.81 1.89
C ASN A 29 3.73 1.34 0.55
N ALA A 30 2.89 0.82 -0.35
CA ALA A 30 3.29 0.52 -1.72
C ALA A 30 3.69 1.79 -2.49
N PHE A 31 2.92 2.88 -2.38
CA PHE A 31 3.28 4.18 -2.94
C PHE A 31 4.63 4.68 -2.38
N ARG A 32 4.85 4.57 -1.06
CA ARG A 32 6.12 4.95 -0.43
C ARG A 32 7.33 4.14 -0.91
N GLN A 33 7.16 2.90 -1.36
CA GLN A 33 8.26 2.10 -1.92
C GLN A 33 8.69 2.61 -3.29
N VAL A 34 7.74 3.12 -4.09
CA VAL A 34 8.07 3.76 -5.36
C VAL A 34 8.73 5.12 -5.12
N GLY A 35 8.21 5.88 -4.14
CA GLY A 35 8.74 7.18 -3.75
C GLY A 35 8.39 8.30 -4.74
N GLY A 36 8.90 9.50 -4.47
CA GLY A 36 8.66 10.68 -5.31
C GLY A 36 7.30 11.36 -5.10
N GLU A 37 6.87 12.10 -6.12
CA GLU A 37 5.69 12.99 -6.07
C GLU A 37 4.35 12.24 -6.14
N ILE A 38 4.37 10.98 -6.58
CA ILE A 38 3.21 10.08 -6.60
C ILE A 38 2.76 9.65 -5.20
N VAL A 39 3.59 9.86 -4.16
CA VAL A 39 3.24 9.49 -2.79
C VAL A 39 2.23 10.51 -2.24
N PRO A 40 0.99 10.11 -1.94
CA PRO A 40 0.03 11.04 -1.41
C PRO A 40 0.41 11.47 0.02
N PRO A 41 0.17 12.73 0.39
CA PRO A 41 0.49 13.23 1.71
C PRO A 41 -0.37 12.51 2.77
N ALA A 42 0.30 11.97 3.78
CA ALA A 42 -0.36 11.26 4.87
C ALA A 42 -0.03 11.94 6.21
N MET A 43 -0.90 12.86 6.64
CA MET A 43 -0.75 13.58 7.91
C MET A 43 -1.17 12.73 9.13
N CYS A 44 -2.12 11.82 8.93
CA CYS A 44 -2.77 11.07 10.02
C CYS A 44 -2.29 9.62 10.16
N TYR A 45 -1.31 9.20 9.37
CA TYR A 45 -0.77 7.83 9.38
C TYR A 45 0.62 7.81 9.99
N TYR A 46 0.80 7.03 11.05
CA TYR A 46 2.08 6.84 11.72
C TYR A 46 2.39 5.36 11.90
N SER A 47 3.49 4.89 11.30
CA SER A 47 3.83 3.47 11.17
C SER A 47 3.95 2.73 12.50
N SER A 48 4.40 3.41 13.55
CA SER A 48 4.58 2.83 14.89
C SER A 48 3.29 2.73 15.69
N LEU A 49 2.23 3.45 15.29
CA LEU A 49 0.96 3.48 16.00
C LEU A 49 -0.07 2.62 15.27
N LYS A 50 -0.37 1.45 15.85
CA LYS A 50 -1.38 0.52 15.31
C LYS A 50 -2.76 1.20 15.28
N GLY A 51 -3.47 1.04 14.17
CA GLY A 51 -4.78 1.64 13.96
C GLY A 51 -4.76 3.14 13.65
N SER A 52 -3.58 3.75 13.46
CA SER A 52 -3.49 5.11 12.93
C SER A 52 -3.76 5.14 11.42
N GLY A 53 -4.36 6.23 10.92
CA GLY A 53 -4.73 6.40 9.52
C GLY A 53 -6.23 6.62 9.32
N GLY A 54 -6.61 7.18 8.16
CA GLY A 54 -8.02 7.31 7.75
C GLY A 54 -8.78 8.54 8.28
N LYS A 55 -8.20 9.35 9.17
CA LYS A 55 -8.86 10.57 9.71
C LYS A 55 -8.79 11.76 8.75
N CYS A 56 -7.62 11.98 8.16
CA CYS A 56 -7.32 13.14 7.33
C CYS A 56 -7.79 13.00 5.88
N ARG A 57 -8.02 11.78 5.39
CA ARG A 57 -8.47 11.45 4.02
C ARG A 57 -7.63 12.05 2.87
N ALA A 58 -6.53 12.73 3.15
CA ALA A 58 -5.62 13.30 2.16
C ALA A 58 -4.93 12.22 1.29
N CYS A 59 -4.87 10.98 1.77
CA CYS A 59 -4.30 9.84 1.05
C CYS A 59 -5.35 9.02 0.26
N LEU A 60 -6.47 9.64 -0.12
CA LEU A 60 -7.45 9.03 -1.01
C LEU A 60 -6.85 8.81 -2.40
N VAL A 61 -6.99 7.61 -2.93
CA VAL A 61 -6.49 7.22 -4.25
C VAL A 61 -7.59 6.56 -5.05
N LYS A 62 -7.50 6.65 -6.38
CA LYS A 62 -8.39 5.96 -7.30
C LYS A 62 -7.81 4.60 -7.65
N VAL A 63 -8.62 3.56 -7.51
CA VAL A 63 -8.26 2.19 -7.92
C VAL A 63 -8.95 1.89 -9.25
N THR A 64 -8.18 1.53 -10.28
CA THR A 64 -8.68 1.27 -11.64
C THR A 64 -9.00 -0.20 -11.88
N ALA A 65 -8.32 -1.12 -11.18
CA ALA A 65 -8.56 -2.56 -11.24
C ALA A 65 -8.55 -3.16 -9.83
N GLY A 66 -9.56 -3.97 -9.52
CA GLY A 66 -9.57 -4.79 -8.30
C GLY A 66 -8.50 -5.88 -8.36
N SER A 67 -8.10 -6.39 -7.19
CA SER A 67 -7.18 -7.52 -7.10
C SER A 67 -7.77 -8.74 -7.83
N ALA A 68 -6.98 -9.40 -8.68
CA ALA A 68 -7.41 -10.59 -9.43
C ALA A 68 -7.56 -11.87 -8.58
N LYS A 69 -7.34 -11.76 -7.26
CA LYS A 69 -7.69 -12.77 -6.27
C LYS A 69 -8.79 -12.18 -5.39
N ASP A 70 -10.03 -12.56 -5.65
CA ASP A 70 -11.12 -12.53 -4.67
C ASP A 70 -10.85 -13.57 -3.56
#